data_AF-A0A2E7MV29-F1
#
_entry.id   AF-A0A2E7MV29-F1
#
_cell.length_a   1.000
_cell.length_b   1.000
_cell.length_c   1.000
_cell.angle_alpha   90.00
_cell.angle_beta   90.00
_cell.angle_gamma   90.00
#
_symmetry.space_group_name_H-M   'P 1'
#
loop_
_entity.id
_entity.type
_entity.pdbx_description
1 polymer ?
#
loop_
_entity_poly.entity_id
_entity_poly.type
_entity_poly.pdbx_seq_one_letter_code
_entity_poly.pdbx_strand_id
1 'polypeptide(L)'
;MTEDDADEILMLMSQMWFSNTMLPEGTIKIWHSALLQLEKPLALEAVEDLVRNNSYWPSIAEFRTHYSSLVKRKNMEIKPIEREYLPREENVKRLRALRESLKSKG
;
A
#
# COMPACT_ATOMS: atom_id res chain seq x y z
N MET A 1 0.55 13.28 -4.25
CA MET A 1 0.67 13.26 -5.73
C MET A 1 0.65 14.70 -6.26
N THR A 2 0.84 14.94 -7.56
CA THR A 2 0.68 16.29 -8.16
C THR A 2 -0.80 16.67 -8.33
N GLU A 3 -1.09 17.92 -8.67
CA GLU A 3 -2.45 18.36 -9.03
C GLU A 3 -2.96 17.60 -10.27
N ASP A 4 -2.14 17.53 -11.33
CA ASP A 4 -2.46 16.77 -12.54
C ASP A 4 -2.79 15.29 -12.24
N ASP A 5 -2.03 14.65 -11.34
CA ASP A 5 -2.30 13.27 -10.93
C ASP A 5 -3.66 13.13 -10.21
N ALA A 6 -4.01 14.09 -9.36
CA ALA A 6 -5.26 14.07 -8.62
C ALA A 6 -6.46 14.28 -9.55
N ASP A 7 -6.32 15.19 -10.52
CA ASP A 7 -7.31 15.43 -11.57
C ASP A 7 -7.49 14.21 -12.48
N GLU A 8 -6.40 13.54 -12.88
CA GLU A 8 -6.46 12.29 -13.65
C GLU A 8 -7.23 11.20 -12.91
N ILE A 9 -6.94 11.00 -11.62
CA ILE A 9 -7.67 10.01 -10.81
C ILE A 9 -9.13 10.40 -10.66
N LEU A 10 -9.44 11.66 -10.41
CA LEU A 10 -10.83 12.15 -10.34
C LEU A 10 -11.59 11.91 -11.63
N MET A 11 -10.96 12.19 -12.77
CA MET A 11 -11.53 11.94 -14.07
C MET A 11 -11.81 10.44 -14.25
N LEU A 12 -10.84 9.58 -13.90
CA LEU A 12 -11.03 8.12 -13.93
C LEU A 12 -12.20 7.67 -13.05
N MET A 13 -12.25 8.12 -11.79
CA MET A 13 -13.35 7.82 -10.90
C MET A 13 -14.69 8.25 -11.51
N SER A 14 -14.75 9.44 -12.11
CA SER A 14 -15.99 9.94 -12.73
C SER A 14 -16.45 9.05 -13.88
N GLN A 15 -15.53 8.59 -14.72
CA GLN A 15 -15.84 7.68 -15.83
C GLN A 15 -16.37 6.32 -15.35
N MET A 16 -15.85 5.83 -14.22
CA MET A 16 -16.22 4.51 -13.70
C MET A 16 -17.61 4.48 -13.06
N TRP A 17 -18.01 5.52 -12.34
CA TRP A 17 -19.30 5.54 -11.60
C TRP A 17 -20.34 6.49 -12.16
N PHE A 18 -19.93 7.52 -12.89
CA PHE A 18 -20.81 8.51 -13.47
C PHE A 18 -20.71 8.46 -14.99
N SER A 19 -21.44 7.52 -15.59
CA SER A 19 -21.49 7.40 -17.05
C SER A 19 -22.12 8.61 -17.75
N ASN A 20 -22.89 9.45 -17.04
CA ASN A 20 -23.62 10.57 -17.65
C ASN A 20 -24.04 11.70 -16.69
N THR A 21 -23.48 11.78 -15.48
CA THR A 21 -23.88 12.80 -14.49
C THR A 21 -22.67 13.62 -14.07
N MET A 22 -22.77 14.94 -14.20
CA MET A 22 -21.72 15.82 -13.68
C MET A 22 -21.72 15.79 -12.16
N LEU A 23 -20.54 15.53 -11.58
CA LEU A 23 -20.29 15.70 -10.16
C LEU A 23 -20.42 17.18 -9.77
N PRO A 24 -21.05 17.50 -8.63
CA PRO A 24 -21.06 18.86 -8.12
C PRO A 24 -19.64 19.39 -7.91
N GLU A 25 -19.37 20.64 -8.31
CA GLU A 25 -18.04 21.26 -8.22
C GLU A 25 -17.45 21.21 -6.80
N GLY A 26 -18.30 21.37 -5.78
CA GLY A 26 -17.89 21.24 -4.38
C GLY A 26 -17.36 19.85 -4.04
N THR A 27 -17.97 18.80 -4.58
CA THR A 27 -17.51 17.42 -4.40
C THR A 27 -16.15 17.23 -5.05
N ILE A 28 -15.96 17.73 -6.28
CA ILE A 28 -14.69 17.65 -7.01
C ILE A 28 -13.55 18.27 -6.20
N LYS A 29 -13.74 19.50 -5.67
CA LYS A 29 -12.71 20.20 -4.87
C LYS A 29 -12.31 19.42 -3.62
N ILE A 30 -13.28 18.82 -2.92
CA ILE A 30 -13.01 18.05 -1.70
C ILE A 30 -12.23 16.78 -2.05
N TRP A 31 -12.63 16.07 -3.12
CA TRP A 31 -11.92 14.88 -3.57
C TRP A 31 -10.51 15.17 -4.08
N HIS A 32 -10.33 16.25 -4.84
CA HIS A 32 -9.02 16.70 -5.31
C HIS A 32 -8.08 16.93 -4.13
N SER A 33 -8.55 17.69 -3.13
CA SER A 33 -7.80 17.95 -1.88
C SER A 33 -7.47 16.66 -1.12
N ALA A 34 -8.37 15.67 -1.14
CA ALA A 34 -8.16 14.40 -0.48
C ALA A 34 -7.13 13.51 -1.20
N LEU A 35 -7.10 13.54 -2.54
CA LEU A 35 -6.18 12.75 -3.36
C LEU A 35 -4.77 13.33 -3.37
N LEU A 36 -4.62 14.66 -3.36
CA LEU A 36 -3.32 15.35 -3.36
C LEU A 36 -2.35 14.81 -2.30
N GLN A 37 -2.86 14.42 -1.13
CA GLN A 37 -2.05 13.92 -0.01
C GLN A 37 -1.62 12.45 -0.14
N LEU A 38 -2.04 11.75 -1.20
CA LEU A 38 -1.86 10.32 -1.36
C LEU A 38 -0.81 9.99 -2.44
N GLU A 39 -0.36 8.74 -2.41
CA GLU A 39 0.49 8.17 -3.46
C GLU A 39 -0.36 7.69 -4.64
N LYS A 40 -0.05 8.18 -5.85
CA LYS A 40 -0.77 7.86 -7.09
C LYS A 40 -0.99 6.35 -7.31
N PRO A 41 0.03 5.47 -7.24
CA PRO A 41 -0.16 4.05 -7.54
C PRO A 41 -1.13 3.36 -6.57
N LEU A 42 -1.02 3.68 -5.27
CA LEU A 42 -1.90 3.09 -4.26
C LEU A 42 -3.33 3.65 -4.34
N ALA A 43 -3.48 4.91 -4.74
CA ALA A 43 -4.78 5.53 -4.91
C ALA A 43 -5.53 4.91 -6.12
N LEU A 44 -4.83 4.67 -7.23
CA LEU A 44 -5.37 3.96 -8.38
C LEU A 44 -5.80 2.54 -8.04
N GLU A 45 -4.94 1.77 -7.35
CA GLU A 45 -5.25 0.40 -6.91
C GLU A 45 -6.49 0.39 -6.00
N ALA A 46 -6.59 1.37 -5.08
CA ALA A 46 -7.75 1.53 -4.22
C ALA A 46 -9.03 1.88 -4.99
N VAL A 47 -8.95 2.73 -6.02
CA VAL A 47 -10.08 3.06 -6.90
C VAL A 47 -10.54 1.81 -7.65
N GLU A 48 -9.62 1.08 -8.30
CA GLU A 48 -9.94 -0.15 -9.04
C GLU A 48 -10.58 -1.21 -8.15
N ASP A 49 -10.05 -1.43 -6.93
CA ASP A 49 -10.64 -2.33 -5.95
C ASP A 49 -12.06 -1.89 -5.58
N LEU A 50 -12.29 -0.59 -5.39
CA LEU A 50 -13.63 -0.08 -5.06
C LEU A 50 -14.59 -0.19 -6.24
N VAL A 51 -14.16 0.03 -7.48
CA VAL A 51 -15.00 -0.15 -8.69
C VAL A 51 -15.46 -1.59 -8.80
N ARG A 52 -14.57 -2.56 -8.54
CA ARG A 52 -14.90 -4.00 -8.59
C ARG A 52 -15.92 -4.40 -7.54
N ASN A 53 -15.87 -3.77 -6.36
CA ASN A 53 -16.67 -4.17 -5.20
C ASN A 53 -17.96 -3.37 -5.04
N ASN A 54 -18.03 -2.14 -5.57
CA ASN A 54 -19.13 -1.20 -5.35
C ASN A 54 -19.63 -0.62 -6.68
N SER A 55 -20.94 -0.69 -6.91
CA SER A 55 -21.61 -0.06 -8.06
C SER A 55 -21.95 1.42 -7.86
N TYR A 56 -21.54 2.02 -6.73
CA TYR A 56 -21.83 3.40 -6.36
C TYR A 56 -20.53 4.16 -6.11
N TRP A 57 -20.59 5.48 -6.32
CA TRP A 57 -19.48 6.36 -5.98
C TRP A 57 -19.21 6.31 -4.47
N PRO A 58 -18.02 5.88 -4.03
CA PRO A 58 -17.72 5.73 -2.61
C PRO A 58 -17.71 7.09 -1.92
N SER A 59 -18.05 7.15 -0.64
CA SER A 59 -17.76 8.31 0.19
C SER A 59 -16.25 8.45 0.43
N ILE A 60 -15.81 9.66 0.79
CA ILE A 60 -14.40 9.93 1.11
C ILE A 60 -13.93 9.05 2.28
N ALA A 61 -14.81 8.80 3.25
CA ALA A 61 -14.50 7.95 4.41
C ALA A 61 -14.31 6.48 4.02
N GLU A 62 -15.16 5.95 3.14
CA GLU A 62 -15.00 4.59 2.60
C GLU A 62 -13.69 4.46 1.82
N PHE A 63 -13.41 5.42 0.94
CA PHE A 63 -12.15 5.45 0.19
C PHE A 63 -10.93 5.52 1.10
N ARG A 64 -10.90 6.43 2.08
CA ARG A 64 -9.77 6.55 3.03
C ARG A 64 -9.56 5.28 3.84
N THR A 65 -10.65 4.64 4.27
CA THR A 65 -10.59 3.36 4.98
C THR A 65 -9.96 2.29 4.10
N HIS A 66 -10.43 2.18 2.85
CA HIS A 66 -9.93 1.19 1.90
C HIS A 66 -8.45 1.43 1.54
N TYR A 67 -8.10 2.68 1.22
CA TYR A 67 -6.72 3.10 0.95
C TYR A 67 -5.79 2.79 2.12
N SER A 68 -6.19 3.14 3.35
CA SER A 68 -5.38 2.86 4.55
C SER A 68 -5.17 1.36 4.78
N SER A 69 -6.19 0.54 4.48
CA SER A 69 -6.08 -0.92 4.51
C SER A 69 -5.09 -1.44 3.47
N LEU A 70 -5.14 -0.88 2.25
CA LEU A 70 -4.22 -1.23 1.16
C LEU A 70 -2.77 -0.87 1.50
N VAL A 71 -2.51 0.34 2.01
CA VAL A 71 -1.19 0.77 2.50
C VAL A 71 -0.66 -0.20 3.55
N LYS A 72 -1.48 -0.59 4.54
CA LYS A 72 -1.09 -1.57 5.56
C LYS A 72 -0.73 -2.93 4.97
N ARG A 73 -1.51 -3.42 4.01
CA ARG A 73 -1.23 -4.70 3.32
C ARG A 73 0.12 -4.66 2.60
N LYS A 74 0.40 -3.60 1.84
CA LYS A 74 1.68 -3.43 1.12
C LYS A 74 2.87 -3.28 2.08
N ASN A 75 2.68 -2.57 3.19
CA ASN A 75 3.73 -2.43 4.22
C ASN A 75 3.96 -3.73 5.01
N MET A 76 2.99 -4.65 5.03
CA MET A 76 3.11 -5.97 5.66
C MET A 76 3.67 -7.05 4.73
N GLU A 77 3.93 -6.76 3.44
CA GLU A 77 4.75 -7.63 2.59
C GLU A 77 6.20 -7.58 3.10
N ILE A 78 6.46 -8.38 4.15
CA ILE A 78 7.79 -8.68 4.66
C ILE A 78 8.54 -9.35 3.52
N LYS A 79 9.44 -8.61 2.87
CA LYS A 79 10.40 -9.20 1.94
C LYS A 79 11.09 -10.36 2.65
N PRO A 80 11.08 -11.59 2.11
CA PRO A 80 11.82 -12.68 2.71
C PRO A 80 13.27 -12.22 2.88
N ILE A 81 13.77 -12.25 4.11
CA ILE A 81 15.17 -11.96 4.36
C ILE A 81 15.93 -13.06 3.62
N GLU A 82 16.56 -12.72 2.51
CA GLU A 82 17.54 -13.57 1.84
C GLU A 82 18.73 -13.72 2.79
N ARG A 83 18.61 -14.66 3.73
CA ARG A 83 19.75 -15.10 4.52
C ARG A 83 20.54 -16.05 3.62
N GLU A 84 21.72 -15.63 3.20
CA GLU A 84 22.77 -16.57 2.82
C GLU A 84 23.03 -17.46 4.05
N TYR A 85 22.41 -18.63 4.06
CA TYR A 85 22.76 -19.65 5.03
C TYR A 85 24.20 -20.06 4.74
N LEU A 86 25.11 -19.77 5.68
CA LEU A 86 26.45 -20.34 5.63
C LEU A 86 26.33 -21.87 5.46
N PRO A 87 27.21 -22.49 4.65
CA PRO A 87 27.22 -23.94 4.46
C PRO A 87 27.16 -24.66 5.80
N ARG A 88 26.44 -25.78 5.86
CA ARG A 88 26.14 -26.53 7.10
C ARG A 88 27.39 -26.79 7.94
N GLU A 89 28.53 -27.04 7.30
CA GLU A 89 29.82 -27.27 7.97
C GLU A 89 30.33 -26.05 8.73
N GLU A 90 30.20 -24.86 8.16
CA GLU A 90 30.69 -23.62 8.76
C GLU A 90 29.83 -23.20 9.95
N ASN A 91 28.51 -23.39 9.85
CA ASN A 91 27.59 -23.18 10.97
C ASN A 91 27.88 -24.12 12.16
N VAL A 92 28.17 -25.40 11.89
CA VAL A 92 28.55 -26.36 12.94
C VAL A 92 29.89 -25.99 13.58
N LYS A 93 30.86 -25.50 12.80
CA LYS A 93 32.16 -25.05 13.30
C LYS A 93 32.02 -23.83 14.21
N ARG A 94 31.23 -22.82 13.80
CA ARG A 94 30.94 -21.63 14.63
C ARG A 94 30.19 -22.00 15.91
N LEU A 95 29.25 -22.94 15.87
CA LEU A 95 28.55 -23.45 17.05
C LEU A 95 29.49 -24.14 18.05
N ARG A 96 30.48 -24.92 17.59
CA ARG A 96 31.50 -25.51 18.48
C ARG A 96 32.37 -24.45 19.12
N ALA A 97 32.87 -23.50 18.33
CA ALA A 97 33.70 -22.41 18.85
C ALA A 97 32.94 -21.55 19.89
N LEU A 98 31.64 -21.28 19.65
CA LEU A 98 30.81 -20.55 20.60
C LEU A 98 30.65 -21.33 21.92
N ARG A 99 30.38 -22.64 21.84
CA ARG A 99 30.28 -23.52 23.02
C ARG A 99 31.58 -23.56 23.81
N GLU A 100 32.73 -23.62 23.15
CA GLU A 100 34.04 -23.58 23.81
C GLU A 100 34.29 -22.24 24.50
N SER A 101 33.95 -21.12 23.85
CA SER A 101 34.11 -19.77 24.42
C SER A 101 33.22 -19.51 25.63
N LEU A 102 32.03 -20.13 25.67
CA LEU A 102 31.10 -20.02 26.79
C LEU A 102 31.55 -20.91 27.96
N LYS A 103 32.13 -22.08 27.65
CA LYS A 103 32.65 -23.01 28.65
C LYS A 103 33.96 -22.54 29.28
N SER A 104 34.73 -21.68 28.59
CA SER A 104 35.95 -21.07 29.14
C SER A 104 35.68 -19.79 29.95
N LYS A 105 34.44 -19.29 29.97
CA LYS A 105 34.02 -18.07 30.70
C LYS A 105 33.18 -18.34 31.95
N GLY A 106 32.89 -19.61 32.25
CA GLY A 106 32.28 -20.06 33.51
C GLY A 106 33.25 -20.93 34.28
#